data_AF-A0A2V1B6K2-F1
#
_entry.id   AF-A0A2V1B6K2-F1
#
_cell.length_a   1.000
_cell.length_b   1.000
_cell.length_c   1.000
_cell.angle_alpha   90.00
_cell.angle_beta   90.00
_cell.angle_gamma   90.00
#
_symmetry.space_group_name_H-M   'P 1'
#
loop_
_entity.id
_entity.type
_entity.pdbx_description
1 polymer ?
#
loop_
_entity_poly.entity_id
_entity_poly.type
_entity_poly.pdbx_seq_one_letter_code
_entity_poly.pdbx_strand_id
1 'polypeptide(L)'
;MRLSQADFAEDIVANLRETKSFVTGGFRSVKGMVDALDTIEGIGLGRPICQEPFLCSHILSQKVIGSISQALDESDFGLTVAIACLQIKQMANDKQPINLGKPENVDLVTRLVAEWFQRKKGDLSGESRLTGNIG
;
A
#
# COMPACT_ATOMS: atom_id res chain seq x y z
N MET A 1 25.22 9.60 2.40
CA MET A 1 24.99 8.87 1.14
C MET A 1 23.83 7.93 1.40
N ARG A 2 22.67 8.14 0.76
CA ARG A 2 21.52 7.24 0.90
C ARG A 2 21.65 6.24 -0.25
N LEU A 3 22.00 4.99 0.06
CA LEU A 3 22.06 3.92 -0.94
C LEU A 3 20.64 3.68 -1.49
N SER A 4 20.55 3.42 -2.78
CA SER A 4 19.30 2.99 -3.39
C SER A 4 18.94 1.59 -2.87
N GLN A 5 17.65 1.21 -2.95
CA GLN A 5 17.20 -0.13 -2.53
C GLN A 5 17.87 -1.24 -3.37
N ALA A 6 18.24 -0.94 -4.62
CA ALA A 6 18.97 -1.85 -5.49
C ALA A 6 20.43 -1.98 -5.03
N ASP A 7 21.10 -0.88 -4.68
CA ASP A 7 22.49 -0.88 -4.22
C ASP A 7 22.67 -1.75 -2.96
N PHE A 8 21.70 -1.72 -2.04
CA PHE A 8 21.73 -2.58 -0.85
C PHE A 8 21.46 -4.06 -1.19
N ALA A 9 20.63 -4.32 -2.22
CA ALA A 9 20.32 -5.68 -2.62
C ALA A 9 21.54 -6.38 -3.26
N GLU A 10 22.37 -5.66 -4.01
CA GLU A 10 23.57 -6.20 -4.68
C GLU A 10 24.50 -6.95 -3.72
N ASP A 11 24.80 -6.36 -2.58
CA ASP A 11 25.72 -6.94 -1.57
C ASP A 11 25.19 -8.26 -0.98
N ILE A 12 23.87 -8.37 -0.82
CA ILE A 12 23.22 -9.56 -0.27
C ILE A 12 23.13 -10.64 -1.34
N VAL A 13 22.67 -10.27 -2.54
CA VAL A 13 22.34 -11.20 -3.62
C VAL A 13 23.57 -11.88 -4.18
N ALA A 14 24.73 -11.22 -4.17
CA ALA A 14 26.00 -11.78 -4.65
C ALA A 14 26.38 -13.14 -4.01
N ASN A 15 25.84 -13.44 -2.81
CA ASN A 15 26.14 -14.67 -2.08
C ASN A 15 24.99 -15.69 -2.10
N LEU A 16 23.83 -15.35 -2.69
CA LEU A 16 22.69 -16.26 -2.77
C LEU A 16 22.82 -17.19 -3.98
N ARG A 17 22.66 -18.50 -3.77
CA ARG A 17 22.82 -19.51 -4.84
C ARG A 17 21.60 -20.41 -5.06
N GLU A 18 20.77 -20.57 -4.03
CA GLU A 18 19.63 -21.51 -4.05
C GLU A 18 18.28 -20.81 -3.87
N THR A 19 18.28 -19.50 -3.61
CA THR A 19 17.08 -18.71 -3.31
C THR A 19 16.87 -17.59 -4.33
N LYS A 20 15.60 -17.33 -4.64
CA LYS A 20 15.20 -16.17 -5.45
C LYS A 20 15.12 -14.92 -4.58
N SER A 21 15.74 -13.86 -5.05
CA SER A 21 15.75 -12.57 -4.36
C SER A 21 14.58 -11.71 -4.81
N PHE A 22 13.95 -11.06 -3.83
CA PHE A 22 12.88 -10.10 -4.05
C PHE A 22 13.13 -8.86 -3.23
N VAL A 23 12.97 -7.68 -3.83
CA VAL A 23 13.05 -6.41 -3.11
C VAL A 23 11.68 -5.75 -3.08
N THR A 24 11.32 -5.17 -1.94
CA THR A 24 10.06 -4.44 -1.79
C THR A 24 10.33 -3.02 -1.34
N GLY A 25 9.43 -2.11 -1.70
CA GLY A 25 9.43 -0.74 -1.18
C GLY A 25 9.69 0.32 -2.25
N GLY A 26 8.87 1.37 -2.22
CA GLY A 26 9.12 2.63 -2.96
C GLY A 26 8.90 2.62 -4.47
N PHE A 27 8.70 1.48 -5.14
CA PHE A 27 8.47 1.44 -6.59
C PHE A 27 7.20 2.20 -7.00
N ARG A 28 7.36 3.19 -7.90
CA ARG A 28 6.27 4.01 -8.47
C ARG A 28 6.34 4.14 -9.98
N SER A 29 7.49 3.89 -10.60
CA SER A 29 7.68 4.02 -12.05
C SER A 29 8.15 2.70 -12.66
N VAL A 30 7.75 2.44 -13.91
CA VAL A 30 8.21 1.28 -14.69
C VAL A 30 9.73 1.28 -14.80
N LYS A 31 10.35 2.46 -15.00
CA LYS A 31 11.81 2.58 -15.02
C LYS A 31 12.42 2.06 -13.71
N GLY A 32 11.97 2.55 -12.55
CA GLY A 32 12.52 2.09 -11.27
C GLY A 32 12.26 0.61 -10.99
N MET A 33 11.14 0.07 -11.49
CA MET A 33 10.83 -1.36 -11.41
C MET A 33 11.79 -2.19 -12.27
N VAL A 34 12.00 -1.79 -13.53
CA VAL A 34 12.90 -2.49 -14.47
C VAL A 34 14.35 -2.40 -14.02
N ASP A 35 14.81 -1.21 -13.61
CA ASP A 35 16.18 -1.01 -13.12
C ASP A 35 16.49 -1.94 -11.93
N ALA A 36 15.51 -2.22 -11.05
CA ALA A 36 15.72 -3.16 -9.95
C ALA A 36 15.83 -4.62 -10.41
N LEU A 37 15.12 -5.00 -11.49
CA LEU A 37 15.14 -6.35 -12.05
C LEU A 37 16.47 -6.71 -12.74
N ASP A 38 17.35 -5.74 -12.97
CA ASP A 38 18.72 -6.00 -13.42
C ASP A 38 19.56 -6.68 -12.32
N THR A 39 19.21 -6.47 -11.05
CA THR A 39 19.93 -7.02 -9.89
C THR A 39 19.20 -8.18 -9.22
N ILE A 40 17.86 -8.10 -9.10
CA ILE A 40 17.05 -9.07 -8.35
C ILE A 40 16.02 -9.78 -9.23
N GLU A 41 15.56 -10.96 -8.81
CA GLU A 41 14.61 -11.74 -9.62
C GLU A 41 13.16 -11.27 -9.55
N GLY A 42 12.80 -10.45 -8.56
CA GLY A 42 11.47 -9.85 -8.53
C GLY A 42 11.31 -8.66 -7.58
N ILE A 43 10.23 -7.91 -7.80
CA ILE A 43 9.86 -6.78 -6.96
C ILE A 43 8.51 -7.02 -6.27
N GLY A 44 8.35 -6.48 -5.08
CA GLY A 44 7.07 -6.41 -4.39
C GLY A 44 6.44 -5.02 -4.48
N LEU A 45 5.16 -4.98 -4.84
CA LEU A 45 4.34 -3.76 -4.88
C LEU A 45 3.27 -3.81 -3.79
N GLY A 46 3.28 -2.82 -2.89
CA GLY A 46 2.33 -2.71 -1.77
C GLY A 46 1.28 -1.64 -1.99
N ARG A 47 1.48 -0.46 -1.40
CA ARG A 47 0.52 0.66 -1.42
C ARG A 47 -0.03 1.00 -2.82
N PRO A 48 0.77 1.05 -3.90
CA PRO A 48 0.23 1.34 -5.24
C PRO A 48 -0.86 0.36 -5.70
N ILE A 49 -0.74 -0.93 -5.37
CA ILE A 49 -1.71 -1.96 -5.78
C ILE A 49 -3.05 -1.82 -5.06
N CYS A 50 -3.07 -1.22 -3.87
CA CYS A 50 -4.31 -0.96 -3.15
C CYS A 50 -5.17 0.08 -3.88
N GLN A 51 -4.55 1.11 -4.45
CA GLN A 51 -5.25 2.13 -5.23
C GLN A 51 -5.46 1.70 -6.69
N GLU A 52 -4.48 0.99 -7.27
CA GLU A 52 -4.46 0.59 -8.66
C GLU A 52 -4.29 -0.93 -8.78
N PRO A 53 -5.35 -1.72 -8.56
CA PRO A 53 -5.27 -3.19 -8.60
C PRO A 53 -4.84 -3.74 -9.97
N PHE A 54 -5.10 -2.97 -11.03
CA PHE A 54 -4.73 -3.32 -12.40
C PHE A 54 -3.40 -2.69 -12.85
N LEU A 55 -2.62 -2.11 -11.94
CA LEU A 55 -1.35 -1.44 -12.29
C LEU A 55 -0.43 -2.35 -13.12
N CYS A 56 -0.22 -3.59 -12.69
CA CYS A 56 0.65 -4.52 -13.39
C CYS A 56 0.15 -4.84 -14.81
N SER A 57 -1.14 -5.09 -14.99
CA SER A 57 -1.70 -5.38 -16.31
C SER A 57 -1.69 -4.13 -17.21
N HIS A 58 -1.91 -2.94 -16.64
CA HIS A 58 -1.79 -1.68 -17.37
C HIS A 58 -0.35 -1.39 -17.80
N ILE A 59 0.64 -1.70 -16.97
CA ILE A 59 2.06 -1.62 -17.34
C ILE A 59 2.36 -2.58 -18.49
N LEU A 60 1.99 -3.87 -18.36
CA LEU A 60 2.27 -4.89 -19.38
C LEU A 60 1.57 -4.61 -20.71
N SER A 61 0.39 -3.97 -20.67
CA SER A 61 -0.32 -3.52 -21.87
C SER A 61 0.08 -2.12 -22.36
N GLN A 62 1.17 -1.57 -21.81
CA GLN A 62 1.74 -0.26 -22.17
C GLN A 62 0.76 0.92 -22.03
N LYS A 63 -0.24 0.80 -21.14
CA LYS A 63 -1.23 1.85 -20.86
C LYS A 63 -0.71 2.90 -19.89
N VAL A 64 0.21 2.52 -19.00
CA VAL A 64 0.77 3.41 -17.96
C VAL A 64 2.26 3.12 -17.77
N ILE A 65 2.99 4.13 -17.30
CA ILE A 65 4.44 4.06 -17.03
C ILE A 65 4.76 4.05 -15.52
N GLY A 66 3.76 3.91 -14.68
CA GLY A 66 3.89 3.98 -13.23
C GLY A 66 2.54 4.12 -12.54
N SER A 67 2.58 4.16 -11.21
CA SER A 67 1.41 4.41 -10.37
C SER A 67 1.09 5.90 -10.27
N ILE A 68 -0.17 6.22 -10.04
CA ILE A 68 -0.64 7.57 -9.71
C ILE A 68 0.09 8.09 -8.48
N SER A 69 0.59 9.33 -8.57
CA SER A 69 1.08 10.07 -7.40
C SER A 69 -0.09 10.43 -6.50
N GLN A 70 -0.09 9.92 -5.27
CA GLN A 70 -1.14 10.20 -4.31
C GLN A 70 -0.89 11.57 -3.67
N ALA A 71 -1.95 12.35 -3.46
CA ALA A 71 -1.91 13.61 -2.71
C ALA A 71 -2.02 13.37 -1.19
N LEU A 72 -1.47 12.26 -0.72
CA LEU A 72 -1.53 11.78 0.66
C LEU A 72 -0.13 11.81 1.28
N ASP A 73 -0.04 12.14 2.57
CA ASP A 73 1.20 11.95 3.32
C ASP A 73 1.48 10.45 3.51
N GLU A 74 2.36 9.90 2.67
CA GLU A 74 2.75 8.49 2.74
C GLU A 74 3.57 8.14 3.99
N SER A 75 4.04 9.13 4.75
CA SER A 75 4.79 8.92 6.00
C SER A 75 3.89 8.57 7.18
N ASP A 76 2.59 8.93 7.12
CA ASP A 76 1.61 8.48 8.10
C ASP A 76 1.24 7.01 7.84
N PHE A 77 2.00 6.12 8.46
CA PHE A 77 1.80 4.67 8.32
C PHE A 77 0.40 4.22 8.75
N GLY A 78 -0.15 4.80 9.84
CA GLY A 78 -1.45 4.40 10.37
C GLY A 78 -2.59 4.77 9.43
N LEU A 79 -2.61 6.01 8.97
CA LEU A 79 -3.60 6.51 8.02
C LEU A 79 -3.55 5.74 6.70
N THR A 80 -2.34 5.57 6.15
CA THR A 80 -2.15 4.90 4.86
C THR A 80 -2.53 3.42 4.89
N VAL A 81 -2.36 2.71 6.02
CA VAL A 81 -2.86 1.33 6.20
C VAL A 81 -4.39 1.31 6.26
N ALA A 82 -5.01 2.21 7.02
CA ALA A 82 -6.47 2.28 7.10
C ALA A 82 -7.11 2.56 5.74
N ILE A 83 -6.52 3.46 4.96
CA ILE A 83 -6.94 3.76 3.58
C ILE A 83 -6.77 2.54 2.66
N ALA A 84 -5.64 1.82 2.75
CA ALA A 84 -5.45 0.59 1.97
C ALA A 84 -6.53 -0.45 2.28
N CYS A 85 -6.87 -0.65 3.55
CA CYS A 85 -7.98 -1.54 3.95
C CYS A 85 -9.32 -1.07 3.37
N LEU A 86 -9.58 0.24 3.35
CA LEU A 86 -10.79 0.80 2.71
C LEU A 86 -10.82 0.50 1.21
N GLN A 87 -9.71 0.67 0.50
CA GLN A 87 -9.62 0.40 -0.93
C GLN A 87 -9.83 -1.10 -1.23
N ILE A 88 -9.21 -1.99 -0.45
CA ILE A 88 -9.45 -3.44 -0.54
C ILE A 88 -10.93 -3.76 -0.30
N LYS A 89 -11.55 -3.12 0.69
CA LYS A 89 -12.99 -3.27 0.94
C LYS A 89 -13.85 -2.75 -0.22
N GLN A 90 -13.48 -1.64 -0.86
CA GLN A 90 -14.17 -1.12 -2.05
C GLN A 90 -14.14 -2.16 -3.18
N MET A 91 -12.96 -2.73 -3.47
CA MET A 91 -12.80 -3.77 -4.48
C MET A 91 -13.62 -5.02 -4.16
N ALA A 92 -13.64 -5.45 -2.89
CA ALA A 92 -14.44 -6.59 -2.45
C ALA A 92 -15.97 -6.38 -2.60
N ASN A 93 -16.41 -5.14 -2.84
CA ASN A 93 -17.82 -4.78 -3.07
C ASN A 93 -18.05 -4.29 -4.51
N ASP A 94 -17.20 -4.72 -5.46
CA ASP A 94 -17.27 -4.35 -6.88
C ASP A 94 -17.21 -2.83 -7.13
N LYS A 95 -16.59 -2.08 -6.22
CA LYS A 95 -16.37 -0.64 -6.35
C LYS A 95 -14.92 -0.35 -6.72
N GLN A 96 -14.73 0.70 -7.51
CA GLN A 96 -13.39 1.21 -7.79
C GLN A 96 -12.77 1.82 -6.52
N PRO A 97 -11.46 1.62 -6.29
CA PRO A 97 -10.73 2.32 -5.25
C PRO A 97 -10.89 3.84 -5.40
N ILE A 98 -11.02 4.53 -4.28
CA ILE A 98 -11.03 6.00 -4.28
C ILE A 98 -9.72 6.53 -4.89
N ASN A 99 -9.83 7.47 -5.82
CA ASN A 99 -8.68 8.06 -6.48
C ASN A 99 -8.03 9.12 -5.57
N LEU A 100 -6.91 8.78 -4.95
CA LEU A 100 -6.16 9.67 -4.04
C LEU A 100 -5.19 10.59 -4.78
N GLY A 101 -5.13 10.56 -6.11
CA GLY A 101 -4.46 11.62 -6.88
C GLY A 101 -5.22 12.95 -6.87
N LYS A 102 -6.42 12.96 -6.27
CA LYS A 102 -7.29 14.12 -6.12
C LYS A 102 -7.30 14.60 -4.67
N PRO A 103 -6.80 15.80 -4.35
CA PRO A 103 -6.73 16.31 -2.97
C PRO A 103 -8.08 16.27 -2.25
N GLU A 104 -9.18 16.59 -2.93
CA GLU A 104 -10.53 16.57 -2.36
C GLU A 104 -10.97 15.18 -1.87
N ASN A 105 -10.47 14.11 -2.51
CA ASN A 105 -10.71 12.74 -2.08
C ASN A 105 -9.86 12.36 -0.87
N VAL A 106 -8.65 12.92 -0.76
CA VAL A 106 -7.76 12.72 0.39
C VAL A 106 -8.36 13.35 1.64
N ASP A 107 -8.90 14.56 1.54
CA ASP A 107 -9.58 15.23 2.65
C ASP A 107 -10.82 14.45 3.11
N LEU A 108 -11.61 13.96 2.15
CA LEU A 108 -12.78 13.13 2.43
C LEU A 108 -12.38 11.82 3.14
N VAL A 109 -11.43 11.07 2.59
CA VAL A 109 -11.06 9.76 3.14
C VAL A 109 -10.41 9.88 4.51
N THR A 110 -9.61 10.93 4.72
CA THR A 110 -8.95 11.19 6.01
C THR A 110 -10.00 11.44 7.10
N ARG A 111 -11.02 12.24 6.81
CA ARG A 111 -12.16 12.43 7.73
C ARG A 111 -12.92 11.13 8.00
N LEU A 112 -13.25 10.36 6.97
CA LEU A 112 -13.99 9.11 7.12
C LEU A 112 -13.23 8.07 7.95
N VAL A 113 -11.90 7.98 7.77
CA VAL A 113 -11.01 7.13 8.56
C VAL A 113 -10.97 7.61 10.02
N ALA A 114 -10.82 8.92 10.25
CA ALA A 114 -10.85 9.48 11.60
C ALA A 114 -12.18 9.18 12.34
N GLU A 115 -13.32 9.40 11.68
CA GLU A 115 -14.63 9.06 12.24
C GLU A 115 -14.76 7.57 12.55
N TRP A 116 -14.26 6.70 11.66
CA TRP A 116 -14.26 5.26 11.89
C TRP A 116 -13.45 4.87 13.13
N PHE A 117 -12.25 5.45 13.31
CA PHE A 117 -11.45 5.25 14.52
C PHE A 117 -12.17 5.72 15.79
N GLN A 118 -12.87 6.86 15.74
CA GLN A 118 -13.63 7.34 16.91
C GLN A 118 -14.81 6.43 17.25
N ARG A 119 -15.57 5.97 16.24
CA ARG A 119 -16.65 4.99 16.44
C ARG A 119 -16.11 3.70 17.07
N LYS A 120 -14.98 3.20 16.56
CA LYS A 120 -14.36 1.96 17.09
C LYS A 120 -13.84 2.09 18.51
N LYS A 121 -13.31 3.26 18.90
CA LYS A 121 -12.96 3.53 20.31
C LYS A 121 -14.19 3.48 21.23
N GLY A 122 -15.33 4.00 20.77
CA GLY A 122 -16.61 3.90 21.47
C GLY A 122 -17.08 2.45 21.63
N ASP A 123 -17.01 1.65 20.57
CA ASP A 123 -17.40 0.22 20.60
C ASP A 123 -16.51 -0.61 21.55
N LEU A 124 -15.19 -0.40 21.54
CA LEU A 124 -14.23 -1.10 22.41
C LEU A 124 -14.43 -0.73 23.90
N SER A 125 -14.94 0.48 24.19
CA SER A 125 -15.34 0.85 25.56
C SER A 125 -16.66 0.20 26.00
N GLY A 126 -17.42 -0.37 25.06
CA GLY A 126 -18.68 -1.10 25.29
C GLY A 126 -18.51 -2.61 25.52
N GLU A 127 -17.34 -3.19 25.24
CA GLU A 127 -17.05 -4.63 25.47
C GLU A 127 -16.93 -5.02 26.95
N SER A 128 -16.99 -4.06 27.88
CA SER A 128 -17.21 -4.34 29.31
C SER A 128 -18.60 -4.91 29.63
N ARG A 129 -19.52 -5.01 28.66
CA ARG A 129 -20.89 -5.53 28.88
C ARG A 129 -21.07 -7.03 28.64
N LEU A 130 -20.04 -7.76 28.20
CA LEU A 130 -20.14 -9.21 27.95
C LEU A 130 -19.55 -10.10 29.07
N THR A 131 -19.14 -9.51 30.20
CA THR A 131 -18.75 -10.25 31.42
C THR A 131 -19.70 -10.04 32.61
N GLY A 132 -20.81 -9.32 32.41
CA GLY A 132 -21.78 -9.00 33.47
C GLY A 132 -23.05 -9.85 33.42
N ASN A 133 -22.96 -11.10 33.89
CA ASN A 133 -23.99 -11.91 34.56
C ASN A 133 -23.75 -13.41 34.32
N ILE A 134 -22.88 -13.99 35.16
CA ILE A 134 -23.01 -15.38 35.60
C ILE A 134 -23.12 -15.35 37.12
N GLY A 135 -24.33 -15.11 37.60
CA GLY A 135 -24.72 -15.07 39.01
C GLY A 135 -26.23 -15.01 39.10
#